data_AF-A0A7S2FRM0-F1
#
_entry.id   AF-A0A7S2FRM0-F1
#
_cell.length_a   1.000
_cell.length_b   1.000
_cell.length_c   1.000
_cell.angle_alpha   90.00
_cell.angle_beta   90.00
_cell.angle_gamma   90.00
#
_symmetry.space_group_name_H-M   'P 1'
#
loop_
_entity.id
_entity.type
_entity.pdbx_description
1 polymer ?
#
loop_
_entity_poly.entity_id
_entity_poly.type
_entity_poly.pdbx_seq_one_letter_code
_entity_poly.pdbx_strand_id
1 'polypeptide(L)'
;EPVTVKKAPRTTGEEEGYVLEYLQRFHQGNIGNGSKNARGGGFQKKSDAQIMLGLRKFAMGIKATPSEADCAHLREFIIAYGVGRTFKGLSKDKVSILKPVVEHLRRTLRQDSSGLDAVAEVEALVDTCDRAGFNRNVSFATKCLNMLGHTVPIMSSEGSAYLRHAGHPLPSSATQPGAYEAFHRAWCAEYEQHSMGFEVAAAKHMAAVTPEELELQGLEPKLDARWFAMRGFDAKLMAVGGPMRSNK
;
A
#
# COMPACT_ATOMS: atom_id res chain seq x y z
N GLU A 1 -15.46 35.30 19.33
CA GLU A 1 -15.22 33.84 19.32
C GLU A 1 -16.42 33.14 19.93
N PRO A 2 -16.81 31.99 19.39
CA PRO A 2 -16.94 30.83 20.28
C PRO A 2 -16.21 29.61 19.71
N VAL A 3 -15.31 29.10 20.54
CA VAL A 3 -14.63 27.80 20.46
C VAL A 3 -15.56 26.75 21.05
N THR A 4 -15.99 25.74 20.27
CA THR A 4 -16.26 24.34 20.68
C THR A 4 -16.92 23.62 19.48
N VAL A 5 -16.59 22.37 19.12
CA VAL A 5 -16.57 21.16 19.95
C VAL A 5 -15.40 20.26 19.51
N LYS A 6 -14.51 19.89 20.44
CA LYS A 6 -13.66 18.70 20.28
C LYS A 6 -14.58 17.49 20.24
N LYS A 7 -14.78 16.88 19.07
CA LYS A 7 -15.52 15.62 18.97
C LYS A 7 -14.79 14.54 19.78
N ALA A 8 -15.56 13.87 20.63
CA ALA A 8 -15.17 12.74 21.48
C ALA A 8 -14.41 11.65 20.70
N PRO A 9 -13.60 10.80 21.38
CA PRO A 9 -12.92 9.68 20.76
C PRO A 9 -13.96 8.80 20.05
N ARG A 10 -13.73 8.53 18.76
CA ARG A 10 -14.61 7.66 17.98
C ARG A 10 -14.61 6.27 18.62
N THR A 11 -15.79 5.66 18.66
CA THR A 11 -16.02 4.37 19.30
C THR A 11 -15.18 3.28 18.64
N THR A 12 -14.57 2.42 19.45
CA THR A 12 -13.77 1.25 19.05
C THR A 12 -14.40 0.38 17.95
N GLY A 13 -15.74 0.36 17.85
CA GLY A 13 -16.46 -0.38 16.82
C GLY A 13 -16.24 0.11 15.37
N GLU A 14 -16.00 1.41 15.13
CA GLU A 14 -15.67 1.90 13.78
C GLU A 14 -14.28 1.43 13.35
N GLU A 15 -13.32 1.47 14.26
CA GLU A 15 -11.94 1.06 14.02
C GLU A 15 -11.84 -0.45 13.77
N GLU A 16 -12.59 -1.24 14.55
CA GLU A 16 -12.76 -2.68 14.31
C GLU A 16 -13.33 -2.95 12.91
N GLY A 17 -14.36 -2.20 12.49
CA GLY A 17 -14.93 -2.32 11.14
C GLY A 17 -13.90 -2.14 10.02
N TYR A 18 -13.02 -1.14 10.13
CA TYR A 18 -11.99 -0.89 9.11
C TYR A 18 -10.88 -1.95 9.09
N VAL A 19 -10.44 -2.44 10.25
CA VAL A 19 -9.46 -3.54 10.33
C VAL A 19 -10.04 -4.81 9.69
N LEU A 20 -11.29 -5.14 10.01
CA LEU A 20 -11.98 -6.31 9.44
C LEU A 20 -12.19 -6.18 7.94
N GLU A 21 -12.64 -5.01 7.45
CA GLU A 21 -12.79 -4.76 6.02
C GLU A 21 -11.45 -4.90 5.29
N TYR A 22 -10.37 -4.32 5.84
CA TYR A 22 -9.04 -4.43 5.27
C TYR A 22 -8.59 -5.88 5.17
N LEU A 23 -8.74 -6.65 6.24
CA LEU A 23 -8.36 -8.07 6.29
C LEU A 23 -9.16 -8.90 5.29
N GLN A 24 -10.48 -8.70 5.21
CA GLN A 24 -11.31 -9.38 4.24
C GLN A 24 -10.88 -9.09 2.80
N ARG A 25 -10.53 -7.83 2.50
CA ARG A 25 -10.01 -7.44 1.19
C ARG A 25 -8.60 -7.97 0.94
N PHE A 26 -7.76 -8.02 1.97
CA PHE A 26 -6.46 -8.69 1.94
C PHE A 26 -6.62 -10.16 1.54
N HIS A 27 -7.53 -10.89 2.19
CA HIS A 27 -7.83 -12.29 1.88
C HIS A 27 -8.30 -12.51 0.45
N GLN A 28 -9.09 -11.59 -0.09
CA GLN A 28 -9.59 -11.70 -1.47
C GLN A 28 -8.57 -11.26 -2.52
N GLY A 29 -7.36 -10.81 -2.14
CA GLY A 29 -6.41 -10.19 -3.05
C GLY A 29 -6.85 -8.80 -3.55
N ASN A 30 -7.85 -8.21 -2.89
CA ASN A 30 -8.57 -6.98 -3.28
C ASN A 30 -8.07 -5.72 -2.55
N ILE A 31 -6.78 -5.66 -2.18
CA ILE A 31 -6.15 -4.45 -1.58
C ILE A 31 -5.74 -3.43 -2.66
N GLY A 32 -6.31 -3.53 -3.85
CA GLY A 32 -6.41 -2.40 -4.77
C GLY A 32 -7.60 -1.54 -4.36
N ASN A 33 -7.40 -0.22 -4.21
CA ASN A 33 -8.46 0.75 -3.93
C ASN A 33 -9.75 0.40 -4.68
N GLY A 34 -10.83 0.26 -3.93
CA GLY A 34 -12.14 -0.05 -4.48
C GLY A 34 -12.54 1.00 -5.50
N SER A 35 -13.09 0.49 -6.60
CA SER A 35 -13.85 1.22 -7.61
C SER A 35 -13.06 2.08 -8.61
N LYS A 36 -13.33 1.80 -9.90
CA LYS A 36 -13.25 2.69 -11.08
C LYS A 36 -12.14 2.57 -12.12
N ASN A 37 -11.37 1.49 -12.23
CA ASN A 37 -10.58 1.27 -13.47
C ASN A 37 -10.57 -0.17 -13.99
N ALA A 38 -11.76 -0.74 -14.25
CA ALA A 38 -11.90 -1.90 -15.14
C ALA A 38 -11.97 -1.47 -16.62
N ARG A 39 -11.08 -0.56 -17.06
CA ARG A 39 -10.90 -0.24 -18.49
C ARG A 39 -9.49 -0.63 -18.88
N GLY A 40 -9.31 -1.90 -19.22
CA GLY A 40 -8.04 -2.45 -19.67
C GLY A 40 -8.06 -3.95 -19.91
N GLY A 41 -8.70 -4.36 -21.02
CA GLY A 41 -8.37 -5.55 -21.83
C GLY A 41 -8.12 -6.91 -21.17
N GLY A 42 -9.12 -7.80 -21.24
CA GLY A 42 -9.02 -9.07 -21.97
C GLY A 42 -7.87 -10.05 -21.71
N PHE A 43 -7.18 -10.03 -20.57
CA PHE A 43 -6.24 -11.08 -20.20
C PHE A 43 -6.83 -11.98 -19.12
N GLN A 44 -6.79 -13.30 -19.36
CA GLN A 44 -7.20 -14.34 -18.40
C GLN A 44 -6.64 -13.99 -17.01
N LYS A 45 -7.56 -13.73 -16.08
CA LYS A 45 -7.24 -13.46 -14.68
C LYS A 45 -6.65 -14.73 -14.09
N LYS A 46 -5.32 -14.86 -14.08
CA LYS A 46 -4.67 -15.54 -12.95
C LYS A 46 -5.26 -14.89 -11.70
N SER A 47 -5.68 -15.68 -10.72
CA SER A 47 -6.31 -15.10 -9.52
C SER A 47 -5.34 -14.09 -8.89
N ASP A 48 -5.84 -12.98 -8.36
CA ASP A 48 -4.98 -11.96 -7.74
C ASP A 48 -4.10 -12.58 -6.65
N ALA A 49 -4.57 -13.66 -6.01
CA ALA A 49 -3.80 -14.53 -5.12
C ALA A 49 -2.54 -15.13 -5.77
N GLN A 50 -2.60 -15.58 -7.03
CA GLN A 50 -1.43 -16.09 -7.77
C GLN A 50 -0.42 -14.99 -8.12
N ILE A 51 -0.89 -13.76 -8.37
CA ILE A 51 -0.02 -12.60 -8.66
C ILE A 51 0.71 -12.15 -7.39
N MET A 52 -0.01 -12.10 -6.27
CA MET A 52 0.53 -11.80 -4.94
C MET A 52 1.53 -12.87 -4.49
N LEU A 53 1.18 -14.14 -4.67
CA LEU A 53 2.08 -15.27 -4.45
C LEU A 53 3.28 -15.23 -5.41
N GLY A 54 3.11 -14.76 -6.64
CA GLY A 54 4.16 -14.57 -7.64
C GLY A 54 5.19 -13.52 -7.22
N LEU A 55 4.74 -12.37 -6.69
CA LEU A 55 5.64 -11.37 -6.11
C LEU A 55 6.39 -11.87 -4.87
N ARG A 56 5.74 -12.72 -4.06
CA ARG A 56 6.40 -13.33 -2.89
C ARG A 56 7.38 -14.44 -3.30
N LYS A 57 7.04 -15.27 -4.28
CA LYS A 57 7.99 -16.22 -4.89
C LYS A 57 9.14 -15.50 -5.61
N PHE A 58 8.87 -14.34 -6.20
CA PHE A 58 9.87 -13.41 -6.72
C PHE A 58 10.77 -12.83 -5.63
N ALA A 59 10.21 -12.55 -4.45
CA ALA A 59 10.94 -12.12 -3.26
C ALA A 59 11.84 -13.26 -2.70
N MET A 60 11.35 -14.50 -2.70
CA MET A 60 12.10 -15.66 -2.17
C MET A 60 13.08 -16.29 -3.18
N GLY A 61 12.85 -16.14 -4.49
CA GLY A 61 13.64 -16.73 -5.57
C GLY A 61 14.80 -15.84 -5.99
N ILE A 62 15.92 -15.91 -5.26
CA ILE A 62 17.09 -15.06 -5.49
C ILE A 62 17.92 -15.59 -6.67
N LYS A 63 17.71 -15.02 -7.87
CA LYS A 63 18.71 -15.05 -8.95
C LYS A 63 19.49 -13.74 -8.95
N ALA A 64 20.79 -13.79 -9.28
CA ALA A 64 21.68 -12.63 -9.29
C ALA A 64 21.25 -11.53 -10.27
N THR A 65 20.47 -11.88 -11.30
CA THR A 65 20.06 -10.96 -12.38
C THR A 65 18.54 -10.97 -12.55
N PRO A 66 17.87 -9.83 -12.75
CA PRO A 66 16.47 -9.78 -13.16
C PRO A 66 16.22 -10.53 -14.47
N SER A 67 15.35 -11.53 -14.43
CA SER A 67 14.90 -12.23 -15.62
C SER A 67 13.68 -11.57 -16.25
N GLU A 68 13.37 -11.91 -17.50
CA GLU A 68 12.12 -11.46 -18.15
C GLU A 68 10.88 -12.00 -17.42
N ALA A 69 10.95 -13.20 -16.83
CA ALA A 69 9.88 -13.76 -16.02
C ALA A 69 9.60 -12.91 -14.79
N ASP A 70 10.63 -12.39 -14.13
CA ASP A 70 10.49 -11.49 -12.99
C ASP A 70 9.79 -10.18 -13.37
N CYS A 71 10.20 -9.63 -14.52
CA CYS A 71 9.59 -8.42 -15.05
C CYS A 71 8.12 -8.67 -15.47
N ALA A 72 7.81 -9.85 -16.00
CA ALA A 72 6.46 -10.26 -16.32
C ALA A 72 5.58 -10.36 -15.07
N HIS A 73 6.10 -10.92 -13.96
CA HIS A 73 5.38 -10.95 -12.68
C HIS A 73 5.15 -9.54 -12.12
N LEU A 74 6.16 -8.66 -12.15
CA LEU A 74 5.98 -7.27 -11.72
C LEU A 74 4.94 -6.54 -12.58
N ARG A 75 4.92 -6.80 -13.89
CA ARG A 75 3.87 -6.29 -14.80
C ARG A 75 2.49 -6.80 -14.42
N GLU A 76 2.34 -8.10 -14.15
CA GLU A 76 1.06 -8.68 -13.69
C GLU A 76 0.59 -8.01 -12.40
N PHE A 77 1.51 -7.74 -11.46
CA PHE A 77 1.22 -6.98 -10.25
C PHE A 77 0.77 -5.53 -10.52
N ILE A 78 1.49 -4.79 -11.37
CA ILE A 78 1.13 -3.43 -11.77
C ILE A 78 -0.31 -3.37 -12.33
N ILE A 79 -0.69 -4.38 -13.11
CA ILE A 79 -2.03 -4.51 -13.69
C ILE A 79 -3.06 -4.77 -12.59
N ALA A 80 -2.83 -5.76 -11.72
CA ALA A 80 -3.75 -6.13 -10.64
C ALA A 80 -4.06 -4.94 -9.71
N TYR A 81 -3.05 -4.11 -9.42
CA TYR A 81 -3.20 -2.94 -8.55
C TYR A 81 -3.75 -1.69 -9.25
N GLY A 82 -4.13 -1.80 -10.53
CA GLY A 82 -4.78 -0.71 -11.26
C GLY A 82 -3.88 0.52 -11.48
N VAL A 83 -2.56 0.38 -11.32
CA VAL A 83 -1.59 1.46 -11.51
C VAL A 83 -1.08 1.55 -12.95
N GLY A 84 -1.60 0.72 -13.87
CA GLY A 84 -1.19 0.65 -15.27
C GLY A 84 -1.27 1.97 -16.05
N ARG A 85 -2.09 2.95 -15.62
CA ARG A 85 -2.09 4.31 -16.20
C ARG A 85 -0.75 5.03 -16.05
N THR A 86 -0.02 4.72 -14.98
CA THR A 86 1.33 5.23 -14.71
C THR A 86 2.37 4.55 -15.59
N PHE A 87 2.13 3.27 -15.88
CA PHE A 87 2.98 2.42 -16.70
C PHE A 87 2.39 2.30 -18.12
N LYS A 88 1.88 3.42 -18.66
CA LYS A 88 1.22 3.46 -19.96
C LYS A 88 2.20 2.96 -21.04
N GLY A 89 1.78 1.98 -21.83
CA GLY A 89 2.63 1.41 -22.88
C GLY A 89 3.49 0.22 -22.45
N LEU A 90 3.31 -0.29 -21.23
CA LEU A 90 3.94 -1.54 -20.78
C LEU A 90 3.31 -2.77 -21.48
N SER A 91 3.72 -2.98 -22.73
CA SER A 91 3.36 -4.14 -23.53
C SER A 91 4.09 -5.40 -23.06
N LYS A 92 3.58 -6.58 -23.43
CA LYS A 92 4.15 -7.87 -22.99
C LYS A 92 5.59 -8.09 -23.46
N ASP A 93 5.91 -7.58 -24.64
CA ASP A 93 7.22 -7.61 -25.29
C ASP A 93 8.22 -6.58 -24.73
N LYS A 94 7.77 -5.63 -23.89
CA LYS A 94 8.60 -4.53 -23.37
C LYS A 94 8.81 -4.58 -21.86
N VAL A 95 8.70 -5.76 -21.25
CA VAL A 95 8.86 -5.91 -19.80
C VAL A 95 10.28 -5.62 -19.30
N SER A 96 11.29 -5.69 -20.17
CA SER A 96 12.70 -5.48 -19.81
C SER A 96 13.01 -4.10 -19.21
N ILE A 97 12.19 -3.09 -19.48
CA ILE A 97 12.33 -1.76 -18.87
C ILE A 97 12.06 -1.77 -17.36
N LEU A 98 11.41 -2.81 -16.84
CA LEU A 98 11.15 -2.99 -15.41
C LEU A 98 12.34 -3.56 -14.63
N LYS A 99 13.42 -3.98 -15.29
CA LYS A 99 14.60 -4.58 -14.64
C LYS A 99 15.16 -3.73 -13.49
N PRO A 100 15.32 -2.40 -13.62
CA PRO A 100 15.80 -1.58 -12.51
C PRO A 100 14.84 -1.56 -11.31
N VAL A 101 13.53 -1.58 -11.57
CA VAL A 101 12.49 -1.63 -10.51
C VAL A 101 12.54 -2.98 -9.80
N VAL A 102 12.69 -4.07 -10.55
CA VAL A 102 12.88 -5.42 -10.02
C VAL A 102 14.14 -5.51 -9.15
N GLU A 103 15.27 -4.99 -9.63
CA GLU A 103 16.54 -4.92 -8.88
C GLU A 103 16.39 -4.16 -7.57
N HIS A 104 15.73 -3.01 -7.62
CA HIS A 104 15.48 -2.20 -6.44
C HIS A 104 14.69 -2.98 -5.39
N LEU A 105 13.52 -3.53 -5.75
CA LEU A 105 12.67 -4.29 -4.83
C LEU A 105 13.41 -5.50 -4.21
N ARG A 106 14.28 -6.16 -4.97
CA ARG A 106 15.12 -7.26 -4.46
C ARG A 106 16.15 -6.79 -3.45
N ARG A 107 16.79 -5.64 -3.70
CA ARG A 107 17.75 -5.05 -2.75
C ARG A 107 17.03 -4.70 -1.45
N THR A 108 15.89 -4.03 -1.55
CA THR A 108 15.09 -3.58 -0.40
C THR A 108 14.67 -4.76 0.49
N LEU A 109 14.24 -5.86 -0.11
CA LEU A 109 13.88 -7.07 0.63
C LEU A 109 15.05 -7.71 1.40
N ARG A 110 16.28 -7.59 0.89
CA ARG A 110 17.48 -8.13 1.57
C ARG A 110 17.90 -7.29 2.77
N GLN A 111 17.43 -6.06 2.87
CA GLN A 111 17.75 -5.19 3.98
C GLN A 111 16.81 -5.50 5.13
N ASP A 112 17.37 -5.66 6.33
CA ASP A 112 16.55 -5.74 7.53
C ASP A 112 15.71 -4.47 7.65
N SER A 113 14.40 -4.67 7.82
CA SER A 113 13.41 -3.60 7.86
C SER A 113 13.59 -2.67 9.06
N SER A 114 14.31 -3.13 10.09
CA SER A 114 14.53 -2.44 11.36
C SER A 114 15.35 -1.14 11.28
N GLY A 115 15.99 -0.84 10.13
CA GLY A 115 16.82 0.37 9.95
C GLY A 115 16.58 1.15 8.66
N LEU A 116 15.53 0.81 7.90
CA LEU A 116 15.21 1.51 6.66
C LEU A 116 14.46 2.81 6.95
N ASP A 117 14.99 3.93 6.47
CA ASP A 117 14.24 5.17 6.38
C ASP A 117 13.11 4.97 5.34
N ALA A 118 11.89 4.83 5.83
CA ALA A 118 10.69 4.60 5.03
C ALA A 118 10.48 5.68 3.96
N VAL A 119 10.79 6.94 4.27
CA VAL A 119 10.62 8.04 3.33
C VAL A 119 11.67 7.94 2.22
N ALA A 120 12.93 7.75 2.61
CA ALA A 120 14.03 7.62 1.65
C ALA A 120 13.83 6.43 0.71
N GLU A 121 13.37 5.28 1.23
CA GLU A 121 13.16 4.08 0.43
C GLU A 121 11.98 4.22 -0.54
N VAL A 122 10.89 4.85 -0.11
CA VAL A 122 9.76 5.17 -1.01
C VAL A 122 10.21 6.11 -2.12
N GLU A 123 10.88 7.21 -1.80
CA GLU A 123 11.37 8.16 -2.80
C GLU A 123 12.38 7.51 -3.75
N ALA A 124 13.27 6.65 -3.25
CA ALA A 124 14.24 5.93 -4.06
C ALA A 124 13.58 4.96 -5.06
N LEU A 125 12.48 4.30 -4.66
CA LEU A 125 11.70 3.46 -5.57
C LEU A 125 10.95 4.30 -6.61
N VAL A 126 10.37 5.45 -6.20
CA VAL A 126 9.72 6.40 -7.12
C VAL A 126 10.70 6.91 -8.17
N ASP A 127 11.91 7.30 -7.74
CA ASP A 127 12.99 7.73 -8.64
C ASP A 127 13.44 6.60 -9.57
N THR A 128 13.43 5.35 -9.09
CA THR A 128 13.76 4.19 -9.91
C THR A 128 12.72 3.95 -11.00
N CYS A 129 11.44 4.13 -10.69
CA CYS A 129 10.38 4.10 -11.70
C CYS A 129 10.55 5.23 -12.73
N ASP A 130 10.91 6.43 -12.29
CA ASP A 130 11.14 7.58 -13.15
C ASP A 130 12.30 7.34 -14.14
N ARG A 131 13.43 6.85 -13.62
CA ARG A 131 14.59 6.44 -14.44
C ARG A 131 14.29 5.29 -15.41
N ALA A 132 13.33 4.43 -15.08
CA ALA A 132 12.85 3.37 -15.96
C ALA A 132 11.88 3.87 -17.05
N GLY A 133 11.60 5.18 -17.10
CA GLY A 133 10.75 5.82 -18.11
C GLY A 133 9.27 5.88 -17.74
N PHE A 134 8.93 5.72 -16.46
CA PHE A 134 7.55 5.82 -15.96
C PHE A 134 7.32 7.13 -15.22
N ASN A 135 6.07 7.57 -15.10
CA ASN A 135 5.79 8.72 -14.25
C ASN A 135 6.05 8.39 -12.77
N ARG A 136 6.56 9.36 -12.01
CA ARG A 136 6.65 9.28 -10.54
C ARG A 136 5.31 8.82 -9.95
N ASN A 137 5.33 7.72 -9.19
CA ASN A 137 4.13 7.19 -8.55
C ASN A 137 4.41 6.62 -7.16
N VAL A 138 4.18 7.49 -6.17
CA VAL A 138 4.32 7.19 -4.75
C VAL A 138 3.33 6.11 -4.28
N SER A 139 2.12 6.07 -4.87
CA SER A 139 1.12 5.05 -4.51
C SER A 139 1.59 3.64 -4.90
N PHE A 140 2.22 3.51 -6.06
CA PHE A 140 2.82 2.25 -6.48
C PHE A 140 3.97 1.85 -5.55
N ALA A 141 4.90 2.77 -5.29
CA ALA A 141 6.06 2.51 -4.44
C ALA A 141 5.66 2.04 -3.03
N THR A 142 4.76 2.77 -2.38
CA THR A 142 4.27 2.42 -1.03
C THR A 142 3.57 1.06 -1.00
N LYS A 143 2.81 0.69 -2.04
CA LYS A 143 2.17 -0.63 -2.15
C LYS A 143 3.19 -1.75 -2.33
N CYS A 144 4.18 -1.57 -3.20
CA CYS A 144 5.25 -2.55 -3.40
C CYS A 144 6.00 -2.83 -2.09
N LEU A 145 6.39 -1.79 -1.36
CA LEU A 145 7.14 -1.94 -0.11
C LEU A 145 6.30 -2.62 0.97
N ASN A 146 5.01 -2.28 1.11
CA ASN A 146 4.11 -3.02 2.02
C ASN A 146 3.98 -4.50 1.66
N MET A 147 3.95 -4.82 0.37
CA MET A 147 3.88 -6.21 -0.10
C MET A 147 5.15 -7.02 0.19
N LEU A 148 6.28 -6.33 0.36
CA LEU A 148 7.55 -6.92 0.80
C LEU A 148 7.70 -6.95 2.33
N GLY A 149 6.67 -6.51 3.08
CA GLY A 149 6.66 -6.53 4.54
C GLY A 149 7.10 -5.24 5.23
N HIS A 150 7.41 -4.17 4.48
CA HIS A 150 7.77 -2.89 5.09
C HIS A 150 6.54 -2.16 5.63
N THR A 151 6.67 -1.58 6.81
CA THR A 151 5.61 -0.83 7.52
C THR A 151 5.54 0.63 7.07
N VAL A 152 5.25 0.87 5.79
CA VAL A 152 5.15 2.24 5.25
C VAL A 152 3.70 2.68 5.05
N PRO A 153 3.30 3.92 5.40
CA PRO A 153 1.96 4.44 5.09
C PRO A 153 1.61 4.35 3.59
N ILE A 154 0.40 3.89 3.24
CA ILE A 154 -0.04 3.85 1.83
C ILE A 154 -0.51 5.23 1.41
N MET A 155 0.23 5.84 0.49
CA MET A 155 -0.19 7.09 -0.13
C MET A 155 -1.27 6.83 -1.19
N SER A 156 -2.43 7.47 -1.02
CA SER A 156 -3.52 7.48 -1.99
C SER A 156 -4.12 8.88 -2.12
N SER A 157 -4.81 9.12 -3.22
CA SER A 157 -5.54 10.38 -3.44
C SER A 157 -6.65 10.61 -2.41
N GLU A 158 -7.32 9.54 -2.00
CA GLU A 158 -8.37 9.53 -0.99
C GLU A 158 -7.79 9.85 0.38
N GLY A 159 -6.74 9.14 0.80
CA GLY A 159 -6.07 9.42 2.07
C GLY A 159 -5.51 10.84 2.12
N SER A 160 -4.93 11.33 1.02
CA SER A 160 -4.48 12.72 0.93
C SER A 160 -5.63 13.74 1.05
N ALA A 161 -6.83 13.40 0.57
CA ALA A 161 -8.00 14.26 0.71
C ALA A 161 -8.49 14.31 2.16
N TYR A 162 -8.54 13.16 2.84
CA TYR A 162 -8.84 13.11 4.27
C TYR A 162 -7.86 13.96 5.08
N LEU A 163 -6.55 13.76 4.89
CA LEU A 163 -5.53 14.45 5.69
C LEU A 163 -5.59 15.98 5.49
N ARG A 164 -5.84 16.45 4.26
CA ARG A 164 -6.09 17.89 4.02
C ARG A 164 -7.32 18.40 4.74
N HIS A 165 -8.42 17.64 4.74
CA HIS A 165 -9.63 18.00 5.47
C HIS A 165 -9.41 18.00 6.99
N ALA A 166 -8.55 17.13 7.49
CA ALA A 166 -8.11 17.12 8.89
C ALA A 166 -7.14 18.28 9.25
N GLY A 167 -6.84 19.16 8.30
CA GLY A 167 -6.04 20.38 8.52
C GLY A 167 -4.55 20.23 8.25
N HIS A 168 -4.10 19.08 7.72
CA HIS A 168 -2.68 18.86 7.43
C HIS A 168 -2.26 19.53 6.13
N PRO A 169 -1.15 20.29 6.12
CA PRO A 169 -0.62 20.90 4.92
C PRO A 169 0.03 19.82 4.03
N LEU A 170 -0.62 19.49 2.92
CA LEU A 170 -0.08 18.55 1.93
C LEU A 170 0.16 19.23 0.58
N PRO A 171 1.23 18.87 -0.14
CA PRO A 171 1.49 19.38 -1.48
C PRO A 171 0.31 19.19 -2.44
N SER A 172 0.23 20.06 -3.45
CA SER A 172 -0.87 20.03 -4.43
C SER A 172 -0.81 18.81 -5.34
N SER A 173 0.39 18.25 -5.57
CA SER A 173 0.59 17.04 -6.36
C SER A 173 1.36 15.98 -5.58
N ALA A 174 0.89 14.73 -5.66
CA ALA A 174 1.59 13.56 -5.14
C ALA A 174 2.87 13.20 -5.91
N THR A 175 3.14 13.87 -7.03
CA THR A 175 4.34 13.64 -7.85
C THR A 175 5.48 14.60 -7.52
N GLN A 176 5.27 15.60 -6.66
CA GLN A 176 6.31 16.56 -6.27
C GLN A 176 7.33 15.86 -5.34
N PRO A 177 8.64 16.18 -5.46
CA PRO A 177 9.64 15.72 -4.48
C PRO A 177 9.22 16.11 -3.06
N GLY A 178 9.35 15.18 -2.11
CA GLY A 178 8.95 15.40 -0.70
C GLY A 178 7.45 15.32 -0.44
N ALA A 179 6.63 15.04 -1.46
CA ALA A 179 5.19 14.82 -1.26
C ALA A 179 4.91 13.61 -0.36
N TYR A 180 5.74 12.57 -0.44
CA TYR A 180 5.61 11.44 0.46
C TYR A 180 6.01 11.79 1.89
N GLU A 181 7.08 12.55 2.09
CA GLU A 181 7.51 12.98 3.43
C GLU A 181 6.42 13.82 4.15
N ALA A 182 5.81 14.77 3.43
CA ALA A 182 4.69 15.55 3.96
C ALA A 182 3.49 14.66 4.30
N PHE A 183 3.15 13.71 3.42
CA PHE A 183 2.09 12.74 3.66
C PHE A 183 2.39 11.85 4.87
N HIS A 184 3.61 11.32 4.97
CA HIS A 184 4.05 10.44 6.04
C HIS A 184 3.93 11.13 7.40
N ARG A 185 4.39 12.38 7.52
CA ARG A 185 4.25 13.17 8.76
C ARG A 185 2.78 13.37 9.16
N ALA A 186 1.94 13.79 8.21
CA ALA A 186 0.50 13.97 8.47
C ALA A 186 -0.19 12.65 8.86
N TRP A 187 0.19 11.56 8.19
CA TRP A 187 -0.31 10.22 8.49
C TRP A 187 0.08 9.79 9.90
N CYS A 188 1.34 9.94 10.30
CA CYS A 188 1.81 9.58 11.65
C CYS A 188 1.06 10.38 12.71
N ALA A 189 0.94 11.69 12.53
CA ALA A 189 0.25 12.56 13.47
C ALA A 189 -1.23 12.18 13.66
N GLU A 190 -1.91 11.75 12.59
CA GLU A 190 -3.30 11.27 12.69
C GLU A 190 -3.39 9.85 13.24
N TYR A 191 -2.48 8.96 12.85
CA TYR A 191 -2.46 7.59 13.36
C TYR A 191 -2.23 7.57 14.87
N GLU A 192 -1.28 8.35 15.39
CA GLU A 192 -0.99 8.43 16.83
C GLU A 192 -2.20 8.87 17.66
N GLN A 193 -3.08 9.72 17.11
CA GLN A 193 -4.32 10.12 17.78
C GLN A 193 -5.37 8.99 17.86
N HIS A 194 -5.23 7.97 17.03
CA HIS A 194 -6.20 6.88 16.86
C HIS A 194 -5.60 5.48 17.12
N SER A 195 -4.30 5.38 17.38
CA SER A 195 -3.55 4.12 17.32
C SER A 195 -4.08 3.07 18.29
N MET A 196 -4.41 3.48 19.51
CA MET A 196 -4.89 2.59 20.57
C MET A 196 -6.09 1.74 20.11
N GLY A 197 -7.08 2.34 19.47
CA GLY A 197 -8.28 1.62 19.08
C GLY A 197 -8.07 0.66 17.89
N PHE A 198 -7.23 1.07 16.93
CA PHE A 198 -6.79 0.19 15.85
C PHE A 198 -5.94 -0.98 16.35
N GLU A 199 -5.03 -0.76 17.29
CA GLU A 199 -4.16 -1.81 17.84
C GLU A 199 -4.95 -2.82 18.68
N VAL A 200 -5.93 -2.36 19.46
CA VAL A 200 -6.85 -3.24 20.19
C VAL A 200 -7.68 -4.09 19.23
N ALA A 201 -8.25 -3.48 18.18
CA ALA A 201 -9.02 -4.20 17.17
C ALA A 201 -8.18 -5.25 16.44
N ALA A 202 -6.96 -4.89 16.05
CA ALA A 202 -6.02 -5.81 15.40
C ALA A 202 -5.64 -6.98 16.31
N ALA A 203 -5.28 -6.72 17.57
CA ALA A 203 -4.93 -7.76 18.53
C ALA A 203 -6.09 -8.74 18.79
N LYS A 204 -7.31 -8.21 18.96
CA LYS A 204 -8.53 -9.01 19.13
C LYS A 204 -8.78 -9.91 17.92
N HIS A 205 -8.61 -9.39 16.71
CA HIS A 205 -8.79 -10.19 15.50
C HIS A 205 -7.72 -11.28 15.38
N MET A 206 -6.44 -10.95 15.57
CA MET A 206 -5.35 -11.94 15.49
C MET A 206 -5.49 -13.06 16.51
N ALA A 207 -5.98 -12.76 17.72
CA ALA A 207 -6.24 -13.79 18.74
C ALA A 207 -7.39 -14.74 18.39
N ALA A 208 -8.26 -14.36 17.44
CA ALA A 208 -9.40 -15.16 17.01
C ALA A 208 -9.11 -16.06 15.79
N VAL A 209 -7.94 -15.94 15.16
CA VAL A 209 -7.53 -16.72 13.97
C VAL A 209 -6.58 -17.84 14.40
N THR A 210 -6.80 -19.07 13.95
CA THR A 210 -5.90 -20.19 14.31
C THR A 210 -4.57 -20.13 13.53
N PRO A 211 -3.47 -20.72 14.03
CA PRO A 211 -2.22 -20.84 13.28
C PRO A 211 -2.38 -21.52 11.93
N GLU A 212 -3.24 -22.54 11.80
CA GLU A 212 -3.52 -23.18 10.51
C GLU A 212 -4.25 -22.25 9.55
N GLU A 213 -5.18 -21.43 10.05
CA GLU A 213 -5.85 -20.40 9.26
C GLU A 213 -4.85 -19.32 8.81
N LEU A 214 -3.94 -18.87 9.68
CA LEU A 214 -2.87 -17.92 9.33
C LEU A 214 -1.94 -18.49 8.23
N GLU A 215 -1.57 -19.76 8.33
CA GLU A 215 -0.69 -20.44 7.37
C GLU A 215 -1.40 -20.69 6.02
N LEU A 216 -2.65 -21.14 6.04
CA LEU A 216 -3.51 -21.24 4.83
C LEU A 216 -3.79 -19.88 4.19
N GLN A 217 -3.84 -18.81 4.98
CA GLN A 217 -4.02 -17.43 4.52
C GLN A 217 -2.71 -16.81 3.99
N GLY A 218 -1.58 -17.52 4.09
CA GLY A 218 -0.27 -17.00 3.71
C GLY A 218 0.12 -15.75 4.50
N LEU A 219 -0.42 -15.58 5.70
CA LEU A 219 -0.04 -14.54 6.64
C LEU A 219 1.18 -15.06 7.39
N GLU A 220 2.34 -14.48 7.11
CA GLU A 220 3.56 -14.86 7.82
C GLU A 220 3.40 -14.56 9.32
N PRO A 221 4.09 -15.33 10.20
CA PRO A 221 4.25 -15.02 11.63
C PRO A 221 4.82 -13.61 11.93
N LYS A 222 5.25 -12.87 10.90
CA LYS A 222 5.88 -11.55 11.00
C LYS A 222 4.91 -10.37 10.84
N LEU A 223 3.67 -10.59 10.42
CA LEU A 223 2.67 -9.52 10.37
C LEU A 223 2.00 -9.43 11.75
N ASP A 224 2.47 -8.49 12.55
CA ASP A 224 2.01 -8.28 13.92
C ASP A 224 0.74 -7.40 13.99
N ALA A 225 0.18 -7.28 15.20
CA ALA A 225 -1.01 -6.47 15.42
C ALA A 225 -0.81 -5.02 15.00
N ARG A 226 0.42 -4.50 15.12
CA ARG A 226 0.77 -3.14 14.72
C ARG A 226 0.65 -2.98 13.20
N TRP A 227 1.15 -3.93 12.41
CA TRP A 227 0.99 -3.88 10.96
C TRP A 227 -0.49 -3.81 10.57
N PHE A 228 -1.33 -4.69 11.12
CA PHE A 228 -2.77 -4.70 10.84
C PHE A 228 -3.47 -3.42 11.29
N ALA A 229 -3.09 -2.87 12.44
CA ALA A 229 -3.62 -1.60 12.94
C ALA A 229 -3.31 -0.44 11.96
N MET A 230 -2.05 -0.33 11.50
CA MET A 230 -1.66 0.67 10.50
C MET A 230 -2.45 0.51 9.20
N ARG A 231 -2.67 -0.73 8.76
CA ARG A 231 -3.45 -1.00 7.54
C ARG A 231 -4.94 -0.69 7.68
N GLY A 232 -5.53 -1.00 8.83
CA GLY A 232 -6.91 -0.61 9.15
C GLY A 232 -7.07 0.91 9.13
N PHE A 233 -6.05 1.63 9.63
CA PHE A 233 -6.05 3.08 9.54
C PHE A 233 -5.94 3.60 8.10
N ASP A 234 -5.09 3.01 7.25
CA ASP A 234 -5.06 3.32 5.82
C ASP A 234 -6.42 3.11 5.14
N ALA A 235 -7.13 2.03 5.49
CA ALA A 235 -8.47 1.76 4.99
C ALA A 235 -9.48 2.84 5.43
N LYS A 236 -9.44 3.27 6.69
CA LYS A 236 -10.23 4.41 7.19
C LYS A 236 -9.98 5.68 6.38
N LEU A 237 -8.70 6.04 6.18
CA LEU A 237 -8.34 7.23 5.40
C LEU A 237 -8.92 7.19 3.99
N MET A 238 -8.85 6.04 3.32
CA MET A 238 -9.40 5.87 1.98
C MET A 238 -10.93 5.91 1.93
N ALA A 239 -11.59 5.22 2.87
CA ALA A 239 -13.04 5.15 2.95
C ALA A 239 -13.67 6.52 3.24
N VAL A 240 -13.09 7.27 4.17
CA VAL A 240 -13.60 8.60 4.56
C VAL A 240 -13.16 9.68 3.57
N GLY A 241 -11.93 9.58 3.04
CA GLY A 241 -11.39 10.55 2.10
C GLY A 241 -12.00 10.49 0.69
N GLY A 242 -12.53 9.34 0.28
CA GLY A 242 -13.24 9.17 -1.00
C GLY A 242 -14.38 10.20 -1.19
N PRO A 243 -15.39 10.23 -0.29
CA PRO A 243 -16.46 11.24 -0.32
C PRO A 243 -15.97 12.70 -0.27
N MET A 244 -14.85 12.98 0.39
CA MET A 244 -14.29 14.33 0.47
C MET A 244 -13.71 14.83 -0.85
N ARG A 245 -13.34 13.93 -1.77
CA ARG A 245 -12.90 14.31 -3.13
C ARG A 245 -14.05 14.75 -4.02
N SER A 246 -15.25 14.19 -3.81
CA SER A 246 -16.43 14.45 -4.64
C SER A 246 -17.18 15.74 -4.31
N ASN A 247 -16.85 16.40 -3.21
CA ASN A 247 -17.43 17.69 -2.81
C ASN A 247 -16.65 18.89 -3.38
N LYS A 248 -15.90 18.71 -4.48
CA LYS A 248 -15.23 19.77 -5.23
C LYS A 248 -15.92 19.99 -6.57
#